data_AF-A0A843DTQ7-F1
#
_entry.id   AF-A0A843DTQ7-F1
#
_cell.length_a   1.000
_cell.length_b   1.000
_cell.length_c   1.000
_cell.angle_alpha   90.00
_cell.angle_beta   90.00
_cell.angle_gamma   90.00
#
_symmetry.space_group_name_H-M   'P 1'
#
loop_
_entity.id
_entity.type
_entity.pdbx_description
1 polymer ?
#
loop_
_entity_poly.entity_id
_entity_poly.type
_entity_poly.pdbx_seq_one_letter_code
_entity_poly.pdbx_strand_id
1 'polypeptide(L)'
;MNKEQKIDASLFDAVQYLQILHQCGADQYDAVTSLVQHAETAGDAAQAFSQAVSDTKLGYSMYDALMRMGETAPSKKLRNFAAGYAKAVRATGSADTFLAETAESLAEEQEIDRKKYLESLNVAGEIYLILFTAAPLFAVIAGMVLSMIADFPLSWLEFLLYAVFPAGTLAFLLLTDNPKDMRNVKKPQANLKEVFPVSS
;
A
#
# COMPACT_ATOMS: atom_id res chain seq x y z
N MET A 1 3.38 11.18 -7.93
CA MET A 1 2.29 10.30 -8.39
C MET A 1 1.37 11.09 -9.30
N ASN A 2 1.11 10.55 -10.49
CA ASN A 2 0.06 11.06 -11.38
C ASN A 2 -1.31 10.79 -10.74
N LYS A 3 -2.33 11.57 -11.15
CA LYS A 3 -3.71 11.43 -10.64
C LYS A 3 -4.24 10.00 -10.81
N GLU A 4 -3.94 9.35 -11.93
CA GLU A 4 -4.27 7.96 -12.20
C GLU A 4 -3.70 7.00 -11.14
N GLN A 5 -2.42 7.13 -10.81
CA GLN A 5 -1.75 6.27 -9.83
C GLN A 5 -2.32 6.42 -8.41
N LYS A 6 -2.73 7.64 -8.03
CA LYS A 6 -3.35 7.86 -6.72
C LYS A 6 -4.74 7.23 -6.62
N ILE A 7 -5.51 7.31 -7.70
CA ILE A 7 -6.81 6.64 -7.82
C ILE A 7 -6.62 5.12 -7.75
N ASP A 8 -5.69 4.56 -8.50
CA ASP A 8 -5.43 3.11 -8.49
C ASP A 8 -5.00 2.62 -7.11
N ALA A 9 -4.12 3.36 -6.43
CA ALA A 9 -3.64 3.01 -5.09
C ALA A 9 -4.75 3.03 -4.02
N SER A 10 -5.75 3.90 -4.17
CA SER A 10 -6.86 4.04 -3.22
C SER A 10 -8.11 3.26 -3.61
N LEU A 11 -8.13 2.62 -4.78
CA LEU A 11 -9.29 1.90 -5.28
C LEU A 11 -9.70 0.74 -4.36
N PHE A 12 -8.74 0.00 -3.80
CA PHE A 12 -9.00 -1.10 -2.87
C PHE A 12 -9.78 -0.64 -1.64
N ASP A 13 -9.37 0.47 -1.02
CA ASP A 13 -10.04 1.04 0.15
C ASP A 13 -11.48 1.45 -0.18
N ALA A 14 -11.70 2.06 -1.37
CA ALA A 14 -13.02 2.45 -1.82
C ALA A 14 -13.94 1.23 -2.10
N VAL A 15 -13.42 0.18 -2.74
CA VAL A 15 -14.18 -1.05 -3.04
C VAL A 15 -14.55 -1.78 -1.75
N GLN A 16 -13.61 -1.95 -0.81
CA GLN A 16 -13.89 -2.55 0.50
C GLN A 16 -14.95 -1.76 1.27
N TYR A 17 -14.87 -0.42 1.25
CA TYR A 17 -15.86 0.42 1.92
C TYR A 17 -17.27 0.19 1.35
N LEU A 18 -17.40 0.15 0.01
CA LEU A 18 -18.68 -0.17 -0.64
C LEU A 18 -19.15 -1.60 -0.32
N GLN A 19 -18.24 -2.58 -0.32
CA GLN A 19 -18.55 -3.97 0.02
C GLN A 19 -19.14 -4.08 1.43
N ILE A 20 -18.52 -3.43 2.41
CA ILE A 20 -18.98 -3.43 3.80
C ILE A 20 -20.36 -2.79 3.92
N LEU A 21 -20.59 -1.66 3.24
CA LEU A 21 -21.89 -0.99 3.27
C LEU A 21 -23.01 -1.80 2.60
N HIS A 22 -22.72 -2.47 1.49
CA HIS A 22 -23.68 -3.38 0.84
C HIS A 22 -24.00 -4.58 1.74
N GLN A 23 -23.00 -5.17 2.40
CA GLN A 23 -23.23 -6.22 3.41
C GLN A 23 -24.07 -5.75 4.60
N CYS A 24 -24.00 -4.47 4.93
CA CYS A 24 -24.84 -3.84 5.95
C CYS A 24 -26.26 -3.49 5.45
N GLY A 25 -26.58 -3.79 4.19
CA GLY A 25 -27.89 -3.52 3.59
C GLY A 25 -28.11 -2.06 3.19
N ALA A 26 -27.05 -1.25 3.04
CA ALA A 26 -27.17 0.10 2.53
C ALA A 26 -27.66 0.09 1.07
N ASP A 27 -28.56 1.02 0.73
CA ASP A 27 -28.92 1.24 -0.66
C ASP A 27 -27.71 1.70 -1.47
N GLN A 28 -27.69 1.42 -2.77
CA GLN A 28 -26.58 1.78 -3.65
C GLN A 28 -26.29 3.29 -3.62
N TYR A 29 -27.32 4.12 -3.59
CA TYR A 29 -27.15 5.58 -3.53
C TYR A 29 -26.50 6.01 -2.22
N ASP A 30 -26.97 5.47 -1.10
CA ASP A 30 -26.45 5.79 0.22
C ASP A 30 -25.01 5.29 0.39
N ALA A 31 -24.69 4.11 -0.12
CA ALA A 31 -23.34 3.55 -0.07
C ALA A 31 -22.32 4.42 -0.82
N VAL A 32 -22.64 4.81 -2.06
CA VAL A 32 -21.77 5.67 -2.88
C VAL A 32 -21.68 7.08 -2.30
N THR A 33 -22.78 7.62 -1.77
CA THR A 33 -22.78 8.94 -1.13
C THR A 33 -21.93 8.94 0.14
N SER A 34 -22.04 7.91 0.97
CA SER A 34 -21.23 7.75 2.18
C SER A 34 -19.74 7.60 1.86
N LEU A 35 -19.39 6.85 0.81
CA LEU A 35 -18.02 6.73 0.31
C LEU A 35 -17.43 8.10 -0.04
N VAL A 36 -18.19 8.94 -0.77
CA VAL A 36 -17.74 10.28 -1.16
C VAL A 36 -17.59 11.20 0.06
N GLN A 37 -18.49 11.11 1.04
CA GLN A 37 -18.41 11.89 2.28
C GLN A 37 -17.16 11.54 3.09
N HIS A 38 -16.73 10.28 3.05
CA HIS A 38 -15.54 9.79 3.75
C HIS A 38 -14.30 9.67 2.84
N ALA A 39 -14.25 10.42 1.74
CA ALA A 39 -13.15 10.38 0.78
C ALA A 39 -11.78 10.71 1.40
N GLU A 40 -11.73 11.44 2.51
CA GLU A 40 -10.48 11.67 3.26
C GLU A 40 -9.85 10.36 3.77
N THR A 41 -10.65 9.35 4.06
CA THR A 41 -10.20 8.04 4.56
C THR A 41 -10.07 6.98 3.47
N ALA A 42 -10.92 7.06 2.44
CA ALA A 42 -10.99 6.12 1.33
C ALA A 42 -10.16 6.55 0.11
N GLY A 43 -9.63 7.78 0.09
CA GLY A 43 -8.67 8.28 -0.88
C GLY A 43 -9.24 8.82 -2.20
N ASP A 44 -8.35 9.10 -3.15
CA ASP A 44 -8.68 9.77 -4.42
C ASP A 44 -9.69 8.98 -5.29
N ALA A 45 -9.73 7.65 -5.16
CA ALA A 45 -10.73 6.82 -5.82
C ALA A 45 -12.15 7.16 -5.33
N ALA A 46 -12.35 7.33 -4.02
CA ALA A 46 -13.62 7.75 -3.45
C ALA A 46 -14.03 9.14 -3.93
N GLN A 47 -13.09 10.06 -4.08
CA GLN A 47 -13.36 11.39 -4.63
C GLN A 47 -13.83 11.34 -6.08
N ALA A 48 -13.38 10.36 -6.88
CA ALA A 48 -13.86 10.19 -8.24
C ALA A 48 -15.36 9.83 -8.31
N PHE A 49 -15.91 9.16 -7.30
CA PHE A 49 -17.35 8.87 -7.19
C PHE A 49 -18.22 10.12 -6.95
N SER A 50 -17.63 11.27 -6.61
CA SER A 50 -18.37 12.53 -6.48
C SER A 50 -19.07 12.92 -7.79
N GLN A 51 -18.50 12.57 -8.95
CA GLN A 51 -19.12 12.78 -10.24
C GLN A 51 -20.42 11.97 -10.36
N ALA A 52 -20.40 10.69 -9.98
CA ALA A 52 -21.58 9.82 -10.02
C ALA A 52 -22.68 10.33 -9.07
N VAL A 53 -22.33 10.71 -7.82
CA VAL A 53 -23.30 11.28 -6.87
C VAL A 53 -23.92 12.58 -7.40
N SER A 54 -23.10 13.42 -8.04
CA SER A 54 -23.58 14.69 -8.63
C SER A 54 -24.52 14.44 -9.81
N ASP A 55 -24.18 13.50 -10.70
CA ASP A 55 -25.03 13.12 -11.82
C ASP A 55 -26.38 12.52 -11.33
N THR A 56 -26.37 11.70 -10.29
CA THR A 56 -27.63 11.20 -9.71
C THR A 56 -28.48 12.32 -9.10
N LYS A 57 -27.87 13.31 -8.45
CA LYS A 57 -28.60 14.51 -7.96
C LYS A 57 -29.20 15.34 -9.10
N LEU A 58 -28.63 15.29 -10.30
CA LEU A 58 -29.17 15.92 -11.50
C LEU A 58 -30.31 15.11 -12.17
N GLY A 59 -30.68 13.96 -11.59
CA GLY A 59 -31.79 13.13 -12.05
C GLY A 59 -31.39 11.94 -12.92
N TYR A 60 -30.09 11.69 -13.13
CA TYR A 60 -29.63 10.48 -13.80
C TYR A 60 -29.80 9.25 -12.90
N SER A 61 -30.11 8.09 -13.49
CA SER A 61 -30.10 6.84 -12.71
C SER A 61 -28.69 6.54 -12.21
N MET A 62 -28.56 5.86 -11.06
CA MET A 62 -27.24 5.48 -10.53
C MET A 62 -26.45 4.62 -11.53
N TYR A 63 -27.14 3.78 -12.30
CA TYR A 63 -26.54 3.03 -13.41
C TYR A 63 -25.89 3.95 -14.45
N ASP A 64 -26.64 4.94 -14.96
CA ASP A 64 -26.14 5.86 -15.99
C ASP A 64 -25.03 6.76 -15.45
N ALA A 65 -25.15 7.21 -14.20
CA ALA A 65 -24.15 8.01 -13.51
C ALA A 65 -22.81 7.27 -13.36
N LEU A 66 -22.84 6.00 -12.94
CA LEU A 66 -21.64 5.16 -12.83
C LEU A 66 -21.03 4.82 -14.20
N MET A 67 -21.86 4.57 -15.22
CA MET A 67 -21.39 4.33 -16.58
C MET A 67 -20.67 5.58 -17.14
N ARG A 68 -21.26 6.78 -17.00
CA ARG A 68 -20.63 8.05 -17.40
C ARG A 68 -19.36 8.35 -16.62
N MET A 69 -19.35 8.05 -15.32
CA MET A 69 -18.14 8.15 -14.51
C MET A 69 -17.04 7.23 -15.06
N GLY A 70 -17.37 6.00 -15.44
CA GLY A 70 -16.43 5.05 -16.03
C GLY A 70 -15.84 5.55 -17.36
N GLU A 71 -16.64 6.19 -18.20
CA GLU A 71 -16.18 6.77 -19.48
C GLU A 71 -15.22 7.94 -19.30
N THR A 72 -15.42 8.75 -18.26
CA THR A 72 -14.60 9.94 -17.95
C THR A 72 -13.47 9.67 -16.96
N ALA A 73 -13.39 8.46 -16.39
CA ALA A 73 -12.39 8.09 -15.41
C ALA A 73 -10.98 8.09 -16.02
N PRO A 74 -10.00 8.74 -15.37
CA PRO A 74 -8.62 8.78 -15.86
C PRO A 74 -7.90 7.43 -15.72
N SER A 75 -8.38 6.55 -14.83
CA SER A 75 -7.81 5.23 -14.58
C SER A 75 -8.58 4.13 -15.31
N LYS A 76 -7.84 3.20 -15.93
CA LYS A 76 -8.43 1.99 -16.52
C LYS A 76 -9.09 1.08 -15.46
N LYS A 77 -8.49 0.95 -14.27
CA LYS A 77 -9.05 0.12 -13.19
C LYS A 77 -10.35 0.71 -12.66
N LEU A 78 -10.36 2.01 -12.37
CA LEU A 78 -11.57 2.71 -11.93
C LEU A 78 -12.69 2.63 -12.97
N ARG A 79 -12.36 2.81 -14.26
CA ARG A 79 -13.32 2.67 -15.37
C ARG A 79 -13.96 1.29 -15.40
N ASN A 80 -13.14 0.24 -15.31
CA ASN A 80 -13.62 -1.14 -15.31
C ASN A 80 -14.47 -1.43 -14.08
N PHE A 81 -14.05 -0.97 -12.91
CA PHE A 81 -14.80 -1.11 -11.67
C PHE A 81 -16.16 -0.41 -11.75
N ALA A 82 -16.20 0.85 -12.17
CA ALA A 82 -17.43 1.64 -12.29
C ALA A 82 -18.44 0.98 -13.24
N ALA A 83 -17.99 0.52 -14.40
CA ALA A 83 -18.84 -0.16 -15.37
C ALA A 83 -19.31 -1.54 -14.89
N GLY A 84 -18.45 -2.28 -14.19
CA GLY A 84 -18.80 -3.57 -13.57
C GLY A 84 -19.82 -3.39 -12.45
N TYR A 85 -19.58 -2.43 -11.56
CA TYR A 85 -20.45 -2.11 -10.44
C TYR A 85 -21.82 -1.63 -10.90
N ALA A 86 -21.89 -0.78 -11.93
CA ALA A 86 -23.16 -0.36 -12.53
C ALA A 86 -23.99 -1.56 -13.00
N LYS A 87 -23.36 -2.50 -13.71
CA LYS A 87 -24.02 -3.72 -14.19
C LYS A 87 -24.45 -4.63 -13.04
N ALA A 88 -23.59 -4.79 -12.04
CA ALA A 88 -23.83 -5.66 -10.90
C ALA A 88 -25.02 -5.17 -10.05
N VAL A 89 -25.20 -3.85 -9.88
CA VAL A 89 -26.34 -3.38 -9.09
C VAL A 89 -27.68 -3.49 -9.82
N ARG A 90 -27.71 -3.52 -11.15
CA ARG A 90 -28.93 -3.87 -11.89
C ARG A 90 -29.31 -5.35 -11.79
N ALA A 91 -28.34 -6.23 -11.58
CA ALA A 91 -28.56 -7.66 -11.44
C ALA A 91 -28.71 -8.01 -9.96
N THR A 92 -29.94 -8.33 -9.54
CA THR A 92 -30.29 -8.66 -8.16
C THR A 92 -29.33 -9.70 -7.56
N GLY A 93 -28.73 -9.40 -6.41
CA GLY A 93 -27.82 -10.30 -5.69
C GLY A 93 -26.42 -10.44 -6.29
N SER A 94 -26.08 -9.69 -7.34
CA SER A 94 -24.73 -9.77 -7.96
C SER A 94 -23.77 -8.66 -7.54
N ALA A 95 -24.28 -7.57 -6.93
CA ALA A 95 -23.45 -6.48 -6.42
C ALA A 95 -22.50 -6.94 -5.31
N ASP A 96 -22.98 -7.73 -4.35
CA ASP A 96 -22.18 -8.27 -3.25
C ASP A 96 -21.04 -9.14 -3.76
N THR A 97 -21.36 -10.08 -4.66
CA THR A 97 -20.38 -10.98 -5.27
C THR A 97 -19.35 -10.21 -6.09
N PHE A 98 -19.78 -9.25 -6.91
CA PHE A 98 -18.88 -8.43 -7.70
C PHE A 98 -17.92 -7.59 -6.83
N LEU A 99 -18.44 -6.98 -5.76
CA LEU A 99 -17.62 -6.20 -4.82
C LEU A 99 -16.63 -7.10 -4.08
N ALA A 100 -17.04 -8.30 -3.67
CA ALA A 100 -16.18 -9.27 -3.01
C ALA A 100 -15.06 -9.77 -3.92
N GLU A 101 -15.37 -10.20 -5.14
CA GLU A 101 -14.38 -10.66 -6.13
C GLU A 101 -13.41 -9.53 -6.50
N THR A 102 -13.91 -8.31 -6.66
CA THR A 102 -13.06 -7.16 -6.97
C THR A 102 -12.16 -6.80 -5.78
N ALA A 103 -12.69 -6.84 -4.55
CA ALA A 103 -11.90 -6.59 -3.35
C ALA A 103 -10.78 -7.63 -3.19
N GLU A 104 -11.08 -8.91 -3.40
CA GLU A 104 -10.10 -10.00 -3.36
C GLU A 104 -9.00 -9.79 -4.41
N SER A 105 -9.37 -9.52 -5.67
CA SER A 105 -8.40 -9.26 -6.74
C SER A 105 -7.48 -8.06 -6.44
N LEU A 106 -8.04 -6.98 -5.88
CA LEU A 106 -7.26 -5.81 -5.49
C LEU A 106 -6.38 -6.08 -4.25
N ALA A 107 -6.83 -6.91 -3.32
CA ALA A 107 -6.04 -7.34 -2.16
C ALA A 107 -4.82 -8.16 -2.59
N GLU A 108 -5.00 -9.09 -3.53
CA GLU A 108 -3.90 -9.87 -4.11
C GLU A 108 -2.86 -8.97 -4.77
N GLU A 109 -3.29 -7.96 -5.52
CA GLU A 109 -2.40 -6.99 -6.14
C GLU A 109 -1.59 -6.21 -5.09
N GLN A 110 -2.23 -5.75 -4.01
CA GLN A 110 -1.53 -5.09 -2.90
C GLN A 110 -0.53 -6.01 -2.21
N GLU A 111 -0.86 -7.30 -2.04
CA GLU A 111 0.05 -8.27 -1.45
C GLU A 111 1.28 -8.48 -2.33
N ILE A 112 1.10 -8.57 -3.65
CA ILE A 112 2.17 -8.67 -4.62
C ILE A 112 3.09 -7.45 -4.54
N ASP A 113 2.54 -6.24 -4.52
CA ASP A 113 3.35 -5.02 -4.45
C ASP A 113 4.09 -4.89 -3.12
N ARG A 114 3.48 -5.31 -2.01
CA ARG A 114 4.17 -5.40 -0.71
C ARG A 114 5.33 -6.39 -0.75
N LYS A 115 5.13 -7.58 -1.36
CA LYS A 115 6.19 -8.59 -1.52
C LYS A 115 7.36 -8.04 -2.34
N LYS A 116 7.10 -7.37 -3.46
CA LYS A 116 8.14 -6.73 -4.29
C LYS A 116 8.92 -5.68 -3.53
N TYR A 117 8.27 -4.87 -2.69
CA TYR A 117 8.95 -3.89 -1.86
C TYR A 117 9.92 -4.56 -0.87
N LEU A 118 9.48 -5.62 -0.19
CA LEU A 118 10.34 -6.40 0.71
C LEU A 118 11.49 -7.08 -0.02
N GLU A 119 11.24 -7.61 -1.23
CA GLU A 119 12.28 -8.18 -2.08
C GLU A 119 13.33 -7.14 -2.47
N SER A 120 12.91 -5.92 -2.84
CA SER A 120 13.82 -4.81 -3.11
C SER A 120 14.67 -4.43 -1.90
N LEU A 121 14.08 -4.43 -0.69
CA LEU A 121 14.81 -4.18 0.56
C LEU A 121 15.82 -5.29 0.86
N ASN A 122 15.44 -6.55 0.62
CA ASN A 122 16.32 -7.70 0.82
C ASN A 122 17.54 -7.63 -0.11
N VAL A 123 17.34 -7.35 -1.39
CA VAL A 123 18.44 -7.19 -2.36
C VAL A 123 19.36 -6.03 -1.96
N ALA A 124 18.80 -4.90 -1.53
CA ALA A 124 19.60 -3.77 -1.05
C ALA A 124 20.43 -4.13 0.19
N GLY A 125 19.84 -4.85 1.14
CA GLY A 125 20.50 -5.34 2.35
C GLY A 125 21.63 -6.34 2.05
N GLU A 126 21.41 -7.26 1.11
CA GLU A 126 22.42 -8.22 0.66
C GLU A 126 23.65 -7.52 0.08
N ILE A 127 23.45 -6.55 -0.82
CA ILE A 127 24.53 -5.76 -1.41
C ILE A 127 25.28 -4.97 -0.33
N TYR A 128 24.54 -4.34 0.60
CA TYR A 128 25.15 -3.61 1.72
C TYR A 128 26.06 -4.52 2.56
N LEU A 129 25.56 -5.70 2.96
CA LEU A 129 26.33 -6.65 3.76
C LEU A 129 27.59 -7.12 3.05
N ILE A 130 27.51 -7.45 1.76
CA ILE A 130 28.66 -7.89 0.97
C ILE A 130 29.73 -6.80 0.91
N LEU A 131 29.35 -5.58 0.51
CA LEU A 131 30.31 -4.47 0.38
C LEU A 131 30.89 -4.07 1.73
N PHE A 132 30.03 -3.92 2.73
CA PHE A 132 30.42 -3.50 4.08
C PHE A 132 31.28 -4.55 4.78
N THR A 133 31.09 -5.84 4.52
CA THR A 133 31.91 -6.91 5.13
C THR A 133 33.18 -7.18 4.33
N ALA A 134 33.11 -7.16 3.00
CA ALA A 134 34.26 -7.43 2.14
C ALA A 134 35.33 -6.34 2.22
N ALA A 135 34.96 -5.06 2.34
CA ALA A 135 35.93 -3.97 2.38
C ALA A 135 36.84 -4.00 3.64
N PRO A 136 36.32 -4.16 4.87
CA PRO A 136 37.14 -4.36 6.07
C PRO A 136 37.95 -5.65 6.00
N LEU A 137 37.37 -6.75 5.52
CA LEU A 137 38.09 -8.01 5.39
C LEU A 137 39.28 -7.87 4.42
N PHE A 138 39.06 -7.23 3.27
CA PHE A 138 40.11 -6.93 2.32
C PHE A 138 41.18 -6.02 2.92
N ALA A 139 40.79 -4.96 3.63
CA ALA A 139 41.72 -4.07 4.32
C ALA A 139 42.56 -4.81 5.37
N VAL A 140 41.95 -5.77 6.08
CA VAL A 140 42.67 -6.63 7.04
C VAL A 140 43.69 -7.51 6.32
N ILE A 141 43.30 -8.21 5.25
CA ILE A 141 44.21 -9.09 4.50
C ILE A 141 45.35 -8.28 3.86
N ALA A 142 45.03 -7.18 3.19
CA ALA A 142 46.03 -6.31 2.58
C ALA A 142 46.95 -5.69 3.63
N GLY A 143 46.41 -5.25 4.76
CA GLY A 143 47.18 -4.73 5.89
C GLY A 143 48.11 -5.78 6.50
N MET A 144 47.67 -7.03 6.62
CA MET A 144 48.53 -8.15 7.06
C MET A 144 49.69 -8.38 6.09
N VAL A 145 49.43 -8.46 4.78
CA VAL A 145 50.47 -8.64 3.77
C VAL A 145 51.46 -7.47 3.78
N LEU A 146 50.96 -6.24 3.88
CA LEU A 146 51.80 -5.04 3.97
C LEU A 146 52.65 -5.03 5.24
N SER A 147 52.14 -5.53 6.37
CA SER A 147 52.90 -5.66 7.63
C SER A 147 53.98 -6.74 7.58
N MET A 148 53.83 -7.73 6.69
CA MET A 148 54.85 -8.75 6.47
C MET A 148 55.98 -8.28 5.53
N ILE A 149 55.64 -7.47 4.53
CA ILE A 149 56.58 -7.02 3.48
C ILE A 149 57.23 -5.69 3.84
N ALA A 150 56.47 -4.80 4.47
CA ALA A 150 56.90 -3.51 4.97
C ALA A 150 56.71 -3.48 6.50
N ASP A 151 57.42 -2.59 7.20
CA ASP A 151 57.29 -2.42 8.65
C ASP A 151 55.99 -1.67 9.01
N PHE A 152 54.86 -2.12 8.45
CA PHE A 152 53.56 -1.51 8.63
C PHE A 152 53.00 -1.92 10.01
N PRO A 153 52.58 -0.96 10.84
CA PRO A 153 52.27 -1.24 12.23
C PRO A 153 50.96 -2.01 12.38
N LEU A 154 51.01 -3.14 13.11
CA LEU A 154 49.83 -3.96 13.44
C LEU A 154 48.76 -3.16 14.20
N SER A 155 49.14 -2.12 14.95
CA SER A 155 48.22 -1.24 15.67
C SER A 155 47.25 -0.50 14.74
N TRP A 156 47.59 -0.28 13.46
CA TRP A 156 46.66 0.27 12.47
C TRP A 156 45.53 -0.71 12.15
N LEU A 157 45.87 -2.00 12.06
CA LEU A 157 44.91 -3.08 11.81
C LEU A 157 43.95 -3.26 12.99
N GLU A 158 44.49 -3.19 14.22
CA GLU A 158 43.71 -3.23 15.47
C GLU A 158 42.69 -2.09 15.54
N PHE A 159 43.11 -0.87 15.19
CA PHE A 159 42.21 0.28 15.14
C PHE A 159 41.08 0.07 14.12
N LEU A 160 41.41 -0.40 12.91
CA LEU A 160 40.43 -0.65 11.86
C LEU A 160 39.40 -1.69 12.32
N LEU A 161 39.84 -2.79 12.93
CA LEU A 161 38.95 -3.82 13.49
C LEU A 161 38.07 -3.28 14.63
N TYR A 162 38.65 -2.62 15.62
CA TYR A 162 37.91 -2.15 16.81
C TYR A 162 37.05 -0.90 16.56
N ALA A 163 37.32 -0.12 15.52
CA ALA A 163 36.51 1.06 15.19
C ALA A 163 35.47 0.75 14.10
N VAL A 164 35.89 0.12 12.98
CA VAL A 164 35.04 -0.03 11.80
C VAL A 164 33.97 -1.09 11.99
N PHE A 165 34.27 -2.22 12.64
CA PHE A 165 33.25 -3.25 12.89
C PHE A 165 32.12 -2.74 13.80
N PRO A 166 32.40 -2.14 14.97
CA PRO A 166 31.34 -1.59 15.82
C PRO A 166 30.57 -0.43 15.17
N ALA A 167 31.27 0.44 14.44
CA ALA A 167 30.63 1.53 13.70
C ALA A 167 29.69 1.01 12.61
N GLY A 168 30.08 -0.07 11.92
CA GLY A 168 29.24 -0.78 10.95
C GLY A 168 27.95 -1.33 11.53
N THR A 169 28.07 -2.02 12.65
CA THR A 169 26.93 -2.57 13.39
C THR A 169 25.98 -1.46 13.84
N LEU A 170 26.52 -0.35 14.37
CA LEU A 170 25.73 0.81 14.77
C LEU A 170 25.03 1.49 13.58
N ALA A 171 25.74 1.67 12.46
CA ALA A 171 25.17 2.25 11.25
C ALA A 171 24.04 1.37 10.69
N PHE A 172 24.23 0.05 10.67
CA PHE A 172 23.19 -0.90 10.25
C PHE A 172 21.96 -0.83 11.16
N LEU A 173 22.15 -0.80 12.48
CA LEU A 173 21.05 -0.66 13.43
C LEU A 173 20.28 0.64 13.18
N LEU A 174 20.94 1.78 12.97
CA LEU A 174 20.27 3.06 12.69
C LEU A 174 19.53 3.08 11.35
N LEU A 175 20.05 2.42 10.32
CA LEU A 175 19.39 2.31 9.02
C LEU A 175 18.13 1.45 9.10
N THR A 176 18.15 0.43 9.97
CA THR A 176 17.04 -0.51 10.13
C THR A 176 16.03 -0.06 11.20
N ASP A 177 16.47 0.76 12.16
CA ASP A 177 15.66 1.32 13.23
C ASP A 177 14.87 2.54 12.75
N ASN A 178 13.98 2.30 11.79
CA ASN A 178 12.95 3.26 11.43
C ASN A 178 11.58 2.70 11.87
N PRO A 179 11.14 2.99 13.11
CA PRO A 179 9.92 2.44 13.69
C PRO A 179 8.61 2.98 13.08
N LYS A 180 8.68 3.56 11.88
CA LYS A 180 7.57 4.14 11.13
C LYS A 180 6.97 3.18 10.09
N ASP A 181 7.73 2.20 9.61
CA ASP A 181 7.26 1.33 8.52
C ASP A 181 6.40 0.15 9.02
N MET A 182 6.64 -0.33 10.25
CA MET A 182 5.81 -1.41 10.85
C MET A 182 4.48 -0.95 11.45
N ARG A 183 4.22 0.36 11.53
CA ARG A 183 2.98 0.94 12.10
C ARG A 183 1.95 1.39 11.07
N ASN A 184 2.24 1.23 9.77
CA ASN A 184 1.31 1.56 8.69
C ASN A 184 0.66 0.34 8.02
N VAL A 185 0.71 -0.83 8.68
CA VAL A 185 -0.36 -1.81 8.52
C VAL A 185 -1.60 -1.15 9.12
N LYS A 186 -2.41 -0.50 8.27
CA LYS A 186 -3.78 -0.06 8.58
C LYS A 186 -4.45 -1.28 9.21
N LYS A 187 -4.53 -1.34 10.54
CA LYS A 187 -5.32 -2.35 11.22
C LYS A 187 -6.71 -2.23 10.61
N PRO A 188 -7.34 -3.32 10.14
CA PRO A 188 -8.76 -3.28 9.85
C PRO A 188 -9.45 -3.02 11.19
N GLN A 189 -9.66 -1.73 11.48
CA GLN A 189 -10.50 -1.24 12.56
C GLN A 189 -11.94 -1.41 12.11
N ALA A 190 -12.37 -2.66 11.93
CA ALA A 190 -13.76 -3.01 12.03
C ALA A 190 -14.07 -3.19 13.52
N ASN A 191 -14.09 -2.07 14.26
CA ASN A 191 -14.70 -2.02 15.58
C ASN A 191 -16.22 -2.06 15.38
N LEU A 192 -16.72 -3.27 15.07
CA LEU A 192 -18.13 -3.60 14.84
C LEU A 192 -19.00 -3.44 16.11
N LYS A 193 -18.45 -2.94 17.22
CA LYS A 193 -19.17 -2.72 18.48
C LYS A 193 -19.63 -1.29 18.71
N GLU A 194 -19.13 -0.29 17.97
CA GLU A 194 -19.56 1.11 18.15
C GLU A 194 -20.64 1.57 17.16
N VAL A 195 -20.84 0.85 16.05
CA VAL A 195 -21.82 1.23 15.01
C VAL A 195 -23.24 0.75 15.33
N PHE A 196 -23.39 -0.19 16.28
CA PHE A 196 -24.69 -0.69 16.70
C PHE A 196 -24.92 -0.41 18.19
N PRO A 197 -25.62 0.69 18.57
CA PRO A 197 -26.27 0.72 19.87
C PRO A 197 -27.34 -0.38 19.86
N VAL A 198 -27.03 -1.52 20.47
CA VAL A 198 -28.02 -2.57 20.74
C VAL A 198 -29.04 -1.93 21.67
N SER A 199 -30.20 -1.57 21.14
CA SER A 199 -31.39 -1.29 21.94
C SER A 199 -31.75 -2.59 22.65
N SER A 200 -31.51 -2.61 23.96
CA SER A 200 -32.06 -3.61 24.88
C SER A 200 -33.55 -3.40 25.08
#